data_AF-A0A392MS35-F1
#
_entry.id   AF-A0A392MS35-F1
#
_cell.length_a   1.000
_cell.length_b   1.000
_cell.length_c   1.000
_cell.angle_alpha   90.00
_cell.angle_beta   90.00
_cell.angle_gamma   90.00
#
_symmetry.space_group_name_H-M   'P 1'
#
loop_
_entity.id
_entity.type
_entity.pdbx_description
1 polymer ?
#
loop_
_entity_poly.entity_id
_entity_poly.type
_entity_poly.pdbx_seq_one_letter_code
_entity_poly.pdbx_strand_id
1 'polypeptide(L)'
;VAVYPGNVLAINMSKPQGFSYKSGQYMLVNCAAVSPLEWHPFSITSAPNDDYLSVHIKILGDWTRGLKTKFSQACQPAINGQSGLLRAECLKGDNSPRYQTVTF
;
A
#
# COMPACT_ATOMS: atom_id res chain seq x y z
N VAL A 1 -2.04 6.05 -7.40
CA VAL A 1 -3.04 5.90 -6.31
C VAL A 1 -4.35 6.47 -6.80
N ALA A 2 -5.45 5.76 -6.60
CA ALA A 2 -6.78 6.19 -7.02
C ALA A 2 -7.77 6.07 -5.85
N VAL A 3 -8.74 6.97 -5.78
CA VAL A 3 -9.85 6.91 -4.80
C VAL A 3 -11.13 6.66 -5.56
N TYR A 4 -11.80 5.54 -5.30
CA TYR A 4 -13.01 5.13 -6.01
C TYR A 4 -14.31 5.54 -5.27
N PRO A 5 -15.43 5.72 -6.01
CA PRO A 5 -16.76 5.82 -5.41
C PRO A 5 -17.01 4.62 -4.48
N GLY A 6 -17.49 4.89 -3.26
CA GLY A 6 -17.67 3.84 -2.23
C GLY A 6 -16.58 3.78 -1.15
N ASN A 7 -15.74 4.83 -1.03
CA ASN A 7 -14.71 4.94 0.01
C ASN A 7 -13.70 3.77 -0.03
N VAL A 8 -13.15 3.53 -1.22
CA VAL A 8 -12.06 2.57 -1.43
C VAL A 8 -10.83 3.32 -1.93
N LEU A 9 -9.70 3.12 -1.25
CA LEU A 9 -8.38 3.57 -1.67
C LEU A 9 -7.70 2.44 -2.43
N ALA A 10 -7.31 2.68 -3.67
CA ALA A 10 -6.53 1.75 -4.47
C ALA A 10 -5.07 2.20 -4.55
N ILE A 11 -4.19 1.31 -4.12
CA ILE A 11 -2.75 1.52 -4.13
C ILE A 11 -2.16 0.54 -5.14
N ASN A 12 -1.46 1.09 -6.14
CA ASN A 12 -0.70 0.34 -7.12
C ASN A 12 0.76 0.73 -6.96
N MET A 13 1.64 -0.26 -6.96
CA MET A 13 3.09 -0.11 -6.81
C MET A 13 3.81 -1.06 -7.75
N SER A 14 4.99 -0.67 -8.20
CA SER A 14 5.85 -1.56 -9.01
C SER A 14 6.19 -2.81 -8.22
N LYS A 15 6.10 -3.97 -8.85
CA LYS A 15 6.48 -5.22 -8.21
C LYS A 15 8.00 -5.27 -8.05
N PRO A 16 8.54 -5.45 -6.84
CA PRO A 16 9.97 -5.55 -6.63
C PRO A 16 10.57 -6.75 -7.34
N GLN A 17 11.84 -6.65 -7.74
CA GLN A 17 12.53 -7.75 -8.39
C GLN A 17 12.57 -8.99 -7.49
N GLY A 18 12.15 -10.15 -8.01
CA GLY A 18 12.09 -11.40 -7.27
C GLY A 18 11.05 -11.42 -6.14
N PHE A 19 10.06 -10.53 -6.17
CA PHE A 19 8.85 -10.64 -5.35
C PHE A 19 7.94 -11.71 -5.96
N SER A 20 7.48 -12.67 -5.15
CA SER A 20 6.54 -13.70 -5.57
C SER A 20 5.48 -13.93 -4.51
N TYR A 21 4.27 -14.20 -4.97
CA TYR A 21 3.10 -14.49 -4.13
C TYR A 21 2.16 -15.41 -4.88
N LYS A 22 1.27 -16.09 -4.16
CA LYS A 22 0.19 -16.91 -4.70
C LYS A 22 -1.12 -16.13 -4.67
N SER A 23 -2.01 -16.45 -5.61
CA SER A 23 -3.37 -15.90 -5.59
C SER A 23 -4.05 -16.16 -4.25
N GLY A 24 -4.78 -15.16 -3.75
CA GLY A 24 -5.44 -15.19 -2.44
C GLY A 24 -4.53 -14.85 -1.24
N GLN A 25 -3.23 -14.61 -1.44
CA GLN A 25 -2.38 -14.09 -0.37
C GLN A 25 -2.64 -12.61 -0.08
N TYR A 26 -2.20 -12.19 1.11
CA TYR A 26 -2.27 -10.81 1.55
C TYR A 26 -0.86 -10.26 1.81
N MET A 27 -0.76 -8.94 1.87
CA MET A 27 0.42 -8.22 2.35
C MET A 27 0.08 -7.43 3.60
N LEU A 28 1.04 -7.27 4.50
CA LEU A 28 0.93 -6.35 5.63
C LEU A 28 1.37 -4.96 5.19
N VAL A 29 0.54 -3.97 5.47
CA VAL A 29 0.82 -2.56 5.18
C VAL A 29 1.10 -1.84 6.49
N ASN A 30 2.22 -1.13 6.53
CA ASN A 30 2.52 -0.10 7.51
C ASN A 30 2.56 1.27 6.83
N CYS A 31 2.16 2.31 7.55
CA CYS A 31 2.36 3.68 7.12
C CYS A 31 2.82 4.49 8.34
N ALA A 32 4.11 4.83 8.38
CA ALA A 32 4.71 5.48 9.54
C ALA A 32 4.09 6.85 9.83
N ALA A 33 3.61 7.53 8.78
CA ALA A 33 2.90 8.80 8.89
C ALA A 33 1.51 8.69 9.54
N VAL A 34 0.93 7.50 9.62
CA VAL A 34 -0.36 7.22 10.28
C VAL A 34 -0.13 6.62 11.66
N SER A 35 0.62 5.52 11.73
CA SER A 35 0.99 4.84 12.97
C SER A 35 2.22 3.97 12.72
N PRO A 36 3.39 4.29 13.29
CA PRO A 36 4.65 3.60 12.98
C PRO A 36 4.69 2.15 13.48
N LEU A 37 3.85 1.78 14.45
CA LEU A 37 3.86 0.45 15.07
C LEU A 37 2.76 -0.48 14.55
N GLU A 38 1.81 0.03 13.75
CA GLU A 38 0.67 -0.74 13.29
C GLU A 38 0.90 -1.36 11.90
N TRP A 39 0.56 -2.63 11.78
CA TRP A 39 0.61 -3.39 10.53
C TRP A 39 -0.77 -3.96 10.22
N HIS A 40 -1.32 -3.62 9.05
CA HIS A 40 -2.68 -3.99 8.66
C HIS A 40 -2.66 -4.94 7.44
N PRO A 41 -3.31 -6.11 7.50
CA PRO A 41 -3.34 -7.06 6.39
C PRO A 41 -4.34 -6.63 5.29
N PHE A 42 -3.90 -6.65 4.04
CA PHE A 42 -4.75 -6.44 2.87
C PHE A 42 -4.49 -7.47 1.78
N SER A 43 -5.56 -8.02 1.23
CA SER A 43 -5.50 -8.99 0.13
C SER A 43 -4.88 -8.36 -1.11
N ILE A 44 -3.94 -9.06 -1.73
CA ILE A 44 -3.36 -8.65 -3.00
C ILE A 44 -4.40 -8.88 -4.09
N THR A 45 -4.66 -7.84 -4.87
CA THR A 45 -5.72 -7.80 -5.89
C THR A 45 -5.19 -7.94 -7.32
N SER A 46 -3.88 -7.74 -7.52
CA SER A 46 -3.17 -8.01 -8.78
C SER A 46 -2.95 -9.52 -8.96
N ALA A 47 -2.66 -9.95 -10.20
CA ALA A 47 -2.31 -11.33 -10.48
C ALA A 47 -0.83 -11.61 -10.15
N PRO A 48 -0.47 -12.82 -9.69
CA PRO A 48 0.92 -13.19 -9.42
C PRO A 48 1.91 -12.94 -10.56
N ASN A 49 1.45 -12.95 -11.81
CA ASN A 49 2.27 -12.75 -12.99
C ASN A 49 2.34 -11.28 -13.46
N ASP A 50 1.59 -10.38 -12.84
CA ASP A 50 1.66 -8.96 -13.14
C ASP A 50 3.02 -8.37 -12.71
N ASP A 51 3.44 -7.30 -13.38
CA ASP A 51 4.63 -6.50 -13.10
C ASP A 51 4.37 -5.41 -12.04
N TYR A 52 3.14 -5.33 -11.53
CA TYR A 52 2.72 -4.46 -10.45
C TYR A 52 2.07 -5.26 -9.31
N LEU A 53 1.97 -4.61 -8.15
CA LEU A 53 1.19 -5.07 -7.01
C LEU A 53 0.08 -4.07 -6.75
N SER A 54 -1.12 -4.57 -6.48
CA SER A 54 -2.27 -3.72 -6.13
C SER A 54 -3.02 -4.21 -4.90
N VAL A 55 -3.49 -3.27 -4.08
CA VAL A 55 -4.45 -3.52 -3.00
C VAL A 55 -5.59 -2.51 -3.04
N HIS A 56 -6.78 -2.97 -2.63
CA HIS A 56 -7.98 -2.15 -2.52
C HIS A 56 -8.44 -2.10 -1.08
N ILE A 57 -8.32 -0.93 -0.46
CA ILE A 57 -8.54 -0.72 0.98
C ILE A 57 -9.86 0.03 1.17
N LYS A 58 -10.85 -0.63 1.75
CA LYS A 58 -12.10 0.04 2.16
C LYS A 58 -11.85 0.86 3.42
N ILE A 59 -12.31 2.11 3.42
CA ILE A 59 -12.11 3.02 4.54
C ILE A 59 -13.21 2.77 5.59
N LEU A 60 -12.86 2.08 6.67
CA LEU A 60 -13.80 1.64 7.71
C LEU A 60 -13.41 2.08 9.12
N GLY A 61 -12.12 2.25 9.40
CA GLY A 61 -11.60 2.60 10.73
C GLY A 61 -10.59 3.76 10.68
N ASP A 62 -10.15 4.19 11.86
CA ASP A 62 -9.31 5.37 12.03
C ASP A 62 -7.99 5.26 11.26
N TRP A 63 -7.32 4.11 11.34
CA TRP A 63 -6.09 3.88 10.59
C TRP A 63 -6.31 4.01 9.07
N THR A 64 -7.34 3.37 8.51
CA THR A 64 -7.65 3.47 7.07
C THR A 64 -8.04 4.89 6.65
N ARG A 65 -8.71 5.64 7.52
CA ARG A 65 -9.07 7.05 7.26
C ARG A 65 -7.82 7.93 7.27
N GLY A 66 -6.91 7.72 8.22
CA GLY A 66 -5.59 8.35 8.26
C GLY A 66 -4.78 8.06 7.00
N LEU A 67 -4.75 6.80 6.57
CA LEU A 67 -4.09 6.38 5.33
C LEU A 67 -4.64 7.14 4.12
N LYS A 68 -5.97 7.17 3.93
CA LYS A 68 -6.61 7.93 2.85
C LYS A 68 -6.22 9.42 2.90
N THR A 69 -6.21 10.03 4.07
CA THR A 69 -5.82 11.45 4.24
C THR A 69 -4.38 11.68 3.78
N LYS A 70 -3.43 10.83 4.21
CA LYS A 70 -2.01 10.96 3.82
C LYS A 70 -1.82 10.82 2.31
N PHE A 71 -2.45 9.82 1.69
CA PHE A 71 -2.39 9.66 0.24
C PHE A 71 -3.08 10.79 -0.53
N SER A 72 -4.18 11.33 0.00
CA SER A 72 -4.86 12.47 -0.63
C SER A 72 -4.05 13.76 -0.55
N GLN A 73 -3.23 13.93 0.48
CA GLN A 73 -2.28 15.05 0.60
C GLN A 73 -1.10 14.87 -0.36
N ALA A 74 -0.55 13.66 -0.45
CA ALA A 74 0.55 13.31 -1.34
C ALA A 74 0.22 13.48 -2.84
N CYS A 75 -1.04 13.21 -3.22
CA CYS A 75 -1.50 13.26 -4.61
C CYS A 75 -2.11 14.62 -5.02
N GLN A 76 -2.11 15.63 -4.17
CA GLN A 76 -2.48 16.99 -4.59
C GLN A 76 -1.38 17.58 -5.50
N PRO A 77 -1.73 18.28 -6.59
CA PRO A 77 -0.76 19.00 -7.39
C PRO A 77 -0.06 20.04 -6.50
N ALA A 78 1.26 19.91 -6.36
CA ALA A 78 2.05 20.80 -5.52
C ALA A 78 1.95 22.24 -6.07
N ILE A 79 1.44 23.17 -5.25
CA ILE A 79 1.47 24.60 -5.59
C ILE A 79 2.93 25.12 -5.62
N ASN A 80 3.89 24.42 -4.98
CA ASN A 80 5.29 24.86 -4.81
C ASN A 80 6.36 23.76 -5.02
N GLY A 81 6.20 22.85 -5.99
CA GLY A 81 7.33 22.01 -6.47
C GLY A 81 7.85 20.90 -5.54
N GLN A 82 7.30 20.69 -4.34
CA GLN A 82 7.55 19.48 -3.55
C GLN A 82 6.39 18.50 -3.70
N SER A 83 6.52 17.54 -4.62
CA SER A 83 5.62 16.39 -4.67
C SER A 83 5.97 15.45 -3.52
N GLY A 84 5.12 15.40 -2.50
CA GLY A 84 5.25 14.47 -1.37
C GLY A 84 4.89 13.05 -1.78
N LEU A 85 5.70 12.42 -2.64
CA LEU A 85 5.49 11.03 -3.03
C LEU A 85 5.76 10.12 -1.84
N LEU A 86 4.71 9.49 -1.29
CA LEU A 86 4.85 8.38 -0.37
C LEU A 86 5.47 7.21 -1.16
N ARG A 87 6.75 6.92 -0.93
CA ARG A 87 7.46 5.84 -1.60
C ARG A 87 7.12 4.53 -0.88
N ALA A 88 6.47 3.62 -1.59
CA ALA A 88 6.26 2.28 -1.09
C ALA A 88 7.59 1.50 -1.13
N GLU A 89 8.03 1.01 0.03
CA GLU A 89 9.15 0.07 0.12
C GLU A 89 8.60 -1.31 0.46
N CYS A 90 8.91 -2.28 -0.39
CA CYS A 90 8.54 -3.67 -0.14
C CYS A 90 9.76 -4.40 0.39
N LEU A 91 9.68 -4.85 1.63
CA LEU A 91 10.76 -5.56 2.30
C LEU A 91 10.61 -7.06 2.01
N LYS A 92 11.67 -7.67 1.49
CA LYS A 92 11.77 -9.13 1.48
C LYS A 92 12.10 -9.56 2.90
N GLY A 93 11.20 -10.31 3.52
CA GLY A 93 11.51 -10.97 4.79
C GLY A 93 12.69 -11.90 4.56
N ASP A 94 13.84 -11.58 5.17
CA ASP A 94 15.01 -12.45 5.16
C ASP A 94 14.59 -13.77 5.84
N ASN A 95 14.43 -14.82 5.04
CA ASN A 95 14.19 -16.20 5.46
C ASN A 95 12.93 -16.53 6.31
N SER A 96 11.83 -15.76 6.24
CA SER A 96 10.56 -16.15 6.90
C SER A 96 9.38 -16.25 5.92
N PRO A 97 8.75 -17.44 5.75
CA PRO A 97 7.83 -17.73 4.65
C PRO A 97 6.41 -17.23 4.86
N ARG A 98 6.13 -16.41 5.90
CA ARG A 98 4.75 -16.24 6.35
C ARG A 98 3.98 -15.12 5.65
N TYR A 99 4.49 -13.89 5.51
CA TYR A 99 3.72 -12.80 4.89
C TYR A 99 4.60 -11.77 4.19
N GLN A 100 4.10 -11.20 3.09
CA GLN A 100 4.76 -10.09 2.37
C GLN A 100 4.48 -8.77 3.10
N THR A 101 5.46 -7.88 3.20
CA THR A 101 5.30 -6.59 3.91
C THR A 101 5.60 -5.40 3.00
N VAL A 102 4.83 -4.33 3.18
CA VAL A 102 4.97 -3.06 2.47
C VAL A 102 4.90 -1.94 3.50
N THR A 103 5.83 -1.00 3.42
CA THR A 103 5.86 0.22 4.24
C THR A 103 5.75 1.46 3.37
N PHE A 104 5.05 2.48 3.87
CA PHE A 104 4.85 3.80 3.26
C PHE A 104 5.32 4.93 4.18
#